data_AF-A0AAW5TIT5-F1
#
_entry.id   AF-A0AAW5TIT5-F1
#
_cell.length_a   1.000
_cell.length_b   1.000
_cell.length_c   1.000
_cell.angle_alpha   90.00
_cell.angle_beta   90.00
_cell.angle_gamma   90.00
#
_symmetry.space_group_name_H-M   'P 1'
#
loop_
_entity.id
_entity.type
_entity.pdbx_description
1 polymer ?
#
loop_
_entity_poly.entity_id
_entity_poly.type
_entity_poly.pdbx_seq_one_letter_code
_entity_poly.pdbx_strand_id
1 'polypeptide(L)'
;WTHLALFWQSMLDAVESYLNTGTGRGDFSEETAGFSLTSSGQLLIFELRGQRYPAEPLSFLHGLLRGANQFYRWAHEYVGTVPASSLDHITQLQARLAALTAARNAR
;
A
#
# COMPACT_ATOMS: atom_id res chain seq x y z
N TRP A 1 1.27 17.73 6.03
CA TRP A 1 1.22 16.32 6.48
C TRP A 1 -0.15 15.70 6.19
N THR A 2 -1.26 16.45 6.24
CA THR A 2 -2.61 15.94 5.92
C THR A 2 -2.74 15.38 4.50
N HIS A 3 -2.20 16.06 3.48
CA HIS A 3 -2.15 15.52 2.10
C HIS A 3 -1.34 14.23 2.00
N LEU A 4 -0.26 14.12 2.77
CA LEU A 4 0.55 12.90 2.83
C LEU A 4 -0.20 11.76 3.55
N ALA A 5 -1.00 12.08 4.57
CA ALA A 5 -1.87 11.11 5.23
C ALA A 5 -3.00 10.62 4.31
N LEU A 6 -3.60 11.51 3.51
CA LEU A 6 -4.59 11.14 2.50
C LEU A 6 -3.97 10.25 1.41
N PHE A 7 -2.76 10.59 0.97
CA PHE A 7 -2.00 9.74 0.04
C PHE A 7 -1.76 8.34 0.62
N TRP A 8 -1.28 8.24 1.86
CA TRP A 8 -1.04 6.94 2.47
C TRP A 8 -2.32 6.14 2.66
N GLN A 9 -3.42 6.77 3.03
CA GLN A 9 -4.71 6.09 3.13
C GLN A 9 -5.15 5.53 1.77
N SER A 10 -5.13 6.37 0.74
CA SER A 10 -5.41 5.99 -0.65
C SER A 10 -4.52 4.82 -1.11
N MET A 11 -3.25 4.81 -0.70
CA MET A 11 -2.31 3.72 -0.98
C MET A 11 -2.67 2.43 -0.25
N LEU A 12 -3.05 2.50 1.03
CA LEU A 12 -3.47 1.32 1.80
C LEU A 12 -4.74 0.70 1.20
N ASP A 13 -5.72 1.52 0.83
CA ASP A 13 -6.96 1.07 0.21
C ASP A 13 -6.69 0.40 -1.16
N ALA A 14 -5.78 0.97 -1.96
CA ALA A 14 -5.35 0.36 -3.22
C ALA A 14 -4.61 -0.98 -3.00
N VAL A 15 -3.77 -1.09 -1.98
CA VAL A 15 -3.10 -2.35 -1.63
C VAL A 15 -4.13 -3.40 -1.21
N GLU A 16 -5.12 -3.03 -0.40
CA GLU A 16 -6.19 -3.94 0.00
C GLU A 16 -6.96 -4.45 -1.22
N SER A 17 -7.39 -3.55 -2.11
CA SER A 17 -8.05 -3.90 -3.37
C SER A 17 -7.19 -4.84 -4.22
N TYR A 18 -5.90 -4.54 -4.32
CA TYR A 18 -4.95 -5.37 -5.08
C TYR A 18 -4.83 -6.79 -4.50
N LEU A 19 -4.73 -6.92 -3.17
CA LEU A 19 -4.68 -8.22 -2.51
C LEU A 19 -5.99 -9.02 -2.67
N ASN A 20 -7.12 -8.32 -2.86
CA ASN A 20 -8.44 -8.94 -3.07
C ASN A 20 -8.67 -9.36 -4.53
N THR A 21 -8.26 -8.55 -5.50
CA THR A 21 -8.73 -8.66 -6.89
C THR A 21 -7.62 -8.74 -7.93
N GLY A 22 -6.36 -8.54 -7.52
CA GLY A 22 -5.23 -8.33 -8.42
C GLY A 22 -5.16 -6.90 -8.98
N THR A 23 -6.08 -6.01 -8.62
CA THR A 23 -6.07 -4.60 -9.06
C THR A 23 -6.37 -3.64 -7.92
N GLY A 24 -5.71 -2.49 -7.91
CA GLY A 24 -5.93 -1.41 -6.95
C GLY A 24 -5.62 -0.07 -7.59
N ARG A 25 -6.38 0.97 -7.24
CA ARG A 25 -6.18 2.33 -7.75
C ARG A 25 -6.36 3.32 -6.60
N GLY A 26 -5.55 4.36 -6.63
CA GLY A 26 -5.69 5.49 -5.73
C GLY A 26 -5.25 6.78 -6.41
N ASP A 27 -5.63 7.90 -5.84
CA ASP A 27 -5.32 9.23 -6.34
C ASP A 27 -4.42 9.98 -5.38
N PHE A 28 -3.62 10.92 -5.92
CA PHE A 28 -2.97 11.96 -5.11
C PHE A 28 -3.99 13.07 -4.88
N SER A 29 -4.18 13.48 -3.62
CA SER A 29 -5.32 14.32 -3.18
C SER A 29 -5.50 15.66 -3.92
N GLU A 30 -4.55 16.10 -4.75
CA GLU A 30 -4.56 17.44 -5.38
C GLU A 30 -4.17 17.45 -6.86
N GLU A 31 -3.82 16.31 -7.45
CA GLU A 31 -3.42 16.24 -8.86
C GLU A 31 -4.32 15.25 -9.60
N THR A 32 -4.65 15.54 -10.86
CA THR A 32 -5.25 14.55 -11.79
C THR A 32 -4.35 13.34 -12.07
N ALA A 33 -3.23 13.23 -11.37
CA ALA A 33 -2.34 12.09 -11.32
C ALA A 33 -2.85 11.06 -10.31
N GLY A 34 -3.11 9.85 -10.79
CA GLY A 34 -3.33 8.69 -9.94
C GLY A 34 -2.16 7.72 -9.95
N PHE A 35 -2.30 6.67 -9.17
CA PHE A 35 -1.47 5.48 -9.26
C PHE A 35 -2.34 4.23 -9.31
N SER A 36 -1.76 3.13 -9.79
CA SER A 36 -2.42 1.83 -9.74
C SER A 36 -1.45 0.70 -9.45
N LEU A 37 -2.00 -0.39 -8.93
CA LEU A 37 -1.35 -1.68 -8.71
C LEU A 37 -2.11 -2.70 -9.54
N THR A 38 -1.44 -3.41 -10.44
CA THR A 38 -2.08 -4.44 -11.28
C THR A 38 -1.24 -5.70 -11.33
N SER A 39 -1.86 -6.87 -11.18
CA SER A 39 -1.19 -8.16 -11.35
C SER A 39 -0.94 -8.42 -12.83
N SER A 40 0.30 -8.76 -13.19
CA SER A 40 0.69 -9.17 -14.54
C SER A 40 1.55 -10.42 -14.44
N GLY A 41 0.92 -11.59 -14.56
CA GLY A 41 1.58 -12.87 -14.30
C GLY A 41 2.09 -12.94 -12.87
N GLN A 42 3.41 -13.11 -12.70
CA GLN A 42 4.08 -13.14 -11.40
C GLN A 42 4.53 -11.76 -10.90
N LEU A 43 4.31 -10.70 -11.69
CA LEU A 43 4.75 -9.35 -11.37
C LEU A 43 3.58 -8.49 -10.87
N LEU A 44 3.93 -7.53 -10.02
CA LEU A 44 3.10 -6.37 -9.73
C LEU A 44 3.53 -5.25 -10.68
N ILE A 45 2.58 -4.62 -11.35
CA ILE A 45 2.83 -3.40 -12.12
C ILE A 45 2.31 -2.24 -11.29
N PHE A 46 3.23 -1.41 -10.80
CA PHE A 46 2.90 -0.13 -10.20
C PHE A 46 2.89 0.91 -11.33
N GLU A 47 1.76 1.54 -11.58
CA GLU A 47 1.68 2.65 -12.52
C GLU A 47 1.58 3.95 -11.75
N LEU A 48 2.38 4.94 -12.14
CA LEU A 48 2.36 6.28 -11.57
C LEU A 48 2.51 7.29 -12.70
N ARG A 49 1.50 8.16 -12.88
CA ARG A 49 1.49 9.20 -13.93
C ARG A 49 1.75 8.62 -15.34
N GLY A 50 1.15 7.47 -15.65
CA GLY A 50 1.30 6.77 -16.93
C GLY A 50 2.65 6.04 -17.11
N GLN A 51 3.56 6.13 -16.16
CA GLN A 51 4.81 5.36 -16.15
C GLN A 51 4.59 4.04 -15.40
N ARG A 52 5.08 2.94 -15.97
CA ARG A 52 4.87 1.59 -15.43
C ARG A 52 6.18 1.05 -14.84
N TYR A 53 6.10 0.59 -13.60
CA TYR A 53 7.21 0.06 -12.82
C TYR A 53 6.90 -1.38 -12.42
N PRO A 54 7.42 -2.38 -13.16
CA PRO A 54 7.31 -3.78 -12.78
C PRO A 54 8.11 -4.04 -11.50
N ALA A 55 7.52 -4.78 -10.57
CA ALA A 55 8.15 -5.13 -9.31
C ALA A 55 7.79 -6.57 -8.88
N GLU A 56 8.66 -7.17 -8.08
CA GLU A 56 8.31 -8.41 -7.37
C GLU A 56 7.24 -8.07 -6.31
N PRO A 57 6.05 -8.72 -6.36
CA PRO A 57 4.90 -8.31 -5.55
C PRO A 57 5.18 -8.26 -4.05
N LEU A 58 5.81 -9.29 -3.48
CA LEU A 58 5.95 -9.41 -2.03
C LEU A 58 6.92 -8.36 -1.48
N SER A 59 8.05 -8.18 -2.14
CA SER A 59 9.09 -7.21 -1.78
C SER A 59 8.56 -5.78 -1.90
N PHE A 60 7.83 -5.49 -2.98
CA PHE A 60 7.21 -4.18 -3.19
C PHE A 60 6.19 -3.86 -2.08
N LEU A 61 5.25 -4.76 -1.84
CA LEU A 61 4.20 -4.56 -0.83
C LEU A 61 4.78 -4.50 0.59
N HIS A 62 5.80 -5.31 0.92
CA HIS A 62 6.50 -5.20 2.21
C HIS A 62 7.16 -3.84 2.39
N GLY A 63 7.89 -3.36 1.38
CA GLY A 63 8.55 -2.05 1.43
C GLY A 63 7.54 -0.92 1.60
N LEU A 64 6.44 -0.97 0.85
CA LEU A 64 5.36 0.01 0.90
C LEU A 64 4.69 0.04 2.28
N LEU A 65 4.26 -1.11 2.81
CA LEU A 65 3.61 -1.19 4.13
C LEU A 65 4.55 -0.79 5.26
N ARG A 66 5.85 -1.08 5.14
CA ARG A 66 6.87 -0.59 6.07
C ARG A 66 7.01 0.94 6.03
N GLY A 67 6.95 1.53 4.83
CA GLY A 67 6.96 2.98 4.65
C GLY A 67 5.74 3.65 5.29
N ALA A 68 4.55 3.12 5.00
CA ALA A 68 3.29 3.59 5.59
C ALA A 68 3.32 3.54 7.13
N ASN A 69 3.76 2.42 7.69
CA ASN A 69 3.88 2.26 9.15
C ASN A 69 4.80 3.31 9.78
N GLN A 70 5.97 3.55 9.18
CA GLN A 70 6.91 4.57 9.68
C GLN A 70 6.29 5.97 9.66
N PHE A 71 5.60 6.33 8.58
CA PHE A 71 4.89 7.60 8.49
C PHE A 71 3.82 7.74 9.56
N TYR A 72 2.91 6.77 9.68
CA TYR A 72 1.80 6.88 10.62
C TYR A 72 2.23 6.81 12.08
N ARG A 73 3.29 6.07 12.41
CA ARG A 73 3.88 6.10 13.75
C ARG A 73 4.46 7.46 14.10
N TRP A 74 5.27 8.03 13.19
CA TRP A 74 5.80 9.39 13.37
C TRP A 74 4.65 10.41 13.52
N ALA A 75 3.64 10.34 12.66
CA ALA A 75 2.55 11.30 12.70
C ALA A 75 1.66 11.11 13.95
N HIS A 76 1.48 9.88 14.44
CA HIS A 76 0.82 9.63 15.72
C HIS A 76 1.62 10.21 16.90
N GLU A 77 2.94 10.01 16.92
CA GLU A 77 3.82 10.45 18.00
C GLU A 77 4.00 11.98 18.05
N TYR A 78 4.12 12.64 16.90
CA TYR A 78 4.53 14.04 16.81
C TYR A 78 3.43 15.01 16.35
N VAL A 79 2.35 14.53 15.74
CA VAL A 79 1.27 15.38 15.21
C VAL A 79 -0.05 15.17 15.96
N GLY A 80 -0.27 14.00 16.55
CA GLY A 80 -1.40 13.72 17.46
C GLY A 80 -2.78 13.61 16.80
N THR A 81 -2.86 13.76 15.47
CA THR A 81 -4.13 13.86 14.71
C THR A 81 -4.36 12.68 13.77
N VAL A 82 -3.48 11.68 13.76
CA VAL A 82 -3.65 10.50 12.91
C VAL A 82 -4.64 9.52 13.52
N PRO A 83 -5.65 9.05 12.75
CA PRO A 83 -6.56 8.01 13.20
C PRO A 83 -5.82 6.72 13.54
N ALA A 84 -6.05 6.18 14.74
CA ALA A 84 -5.50 4.89 15.16
C ALA A 84 -5.87 3.75 14.18
N SER A 85 -7.02 3.87 13.52
CA SER A 85 -7.50 2.93 12.50
C SER A 85 -6.54 2.74 11.32
N SER A 86 -5.71 3.73 10.98
CA SER A 86 -4.72 3.59 9.91
C SER A 86 -3.59 2.62 10.30
N LEU A 87 -3.16 2.60 11.57
CA LEU A 87 -2.15 1.65 12.06
C LEU A 87 -2.71 0.22 12.16
N ASP A 88 -3.98 0.09 12.55
CA ASP A 88 -4.68 -1.20 12.55
C ASP A 88 -4.81 -1.75 11.12
N HIS A 89 -5.19 -0.91 10.16
CA HIS A 89 -5.28 -1.30 8.75
C HIS A 89 -3.93 -1.80 8.21
N ILE A 90 -2.83 -1.10 8.50
CA ILE A 90 -1.48 -1.54 8.13
C ILE A 90 -1.15 -2.91 8.73
N THR A 91 -1.46 -3.12 10.01
CA THR A 91 -1.20 -4.38 10.70
C THR A 91 -1.95 -5.55 10.04
N GLN A 92 -3.21 -5.33 9.66
CA GLN A 92 -4.03 -6.32 8.95
C GLN A 92 -3.44 -6.67 7.58
N LEU A 93 -3.01 -5.67 6.80
CA LEU A 93 -2.41 -5.89 5.49
C LEU A 93 -1.06 -6.62 5.59
N GLN A 94 -0.24 -6.30 6.59
CA GLN A 94 1.02 -7.00 6.86
C GLN A 94 0.79 -8.47 7.22
N ALA A 95 -0.21 -8.76 8.06
CA ALA A 95 -0.56 -10.13 8.42
C ALA A 95 -1.06 -10.93 7.20
N ARG A 96 -1.90 -10.34 6.33
CA ARG A 96 -2.32 -10.98 5.07
C ARG A 96 -1.15 -11.29 4.16
N LEU A 97 -0.22 -10.35 4.01
CA LEU A 97 0.95 -10.53 3.14
C LEU A 97 1.88 -11.65 3.66
N ALA A 98 2.07 -11.73 4.98
CA ALA A 98 2.80 -12.82 5.61
C ALA A 98 2.13 -14.19 5.35
N ALA A 99 0.80 -14.27 5.48
CA ALA A 99 0.05 -15.50 5.21
C ALA A 99 0.16 -15.95 3.74
N LEU A 100 0.07 -15.01 2.78
CA LEU A 100 0.26 -15.29 1.35
C LEU A 100 1.68 -15.79 1.05
N THR A 101 2.68 -15.19 1.70
CA THR A 101 4.08 -15.62 1.56
C THR A 101 4.28 -17.04 2.08
N ALA A 102 3.74 -17.35 3.25
CA ALA A 102 3.80 -18.70 3.81
C ALA A 102 3.12 -19.74 2.91
N ALA A 103 1.94 -19.42 2.36
CA ALA A 103 1.20 -20.29 1.45
C ALA A 103 1.95 -20.55 0.14
N ARG A 104 2.71 -19.58 -0.37
CA ARG A 104 3.56 -19.75 -1.56
C ARG A 104 4.72 -20.69 -1.30
N ASN A 105 5.35 -20.61 -0.12
CA ASN A 105 6.52 -21.43 0.23
C ASN A 105 6.17 -22.87 0.61
N ALA A 106 4.89 -23.17 0.86
CA ALA A 106 4.41 -24.52 1.18
C ALA A 106 4.04 -25.35 -0.07
N ARG A 107 4.12 -24.76 -1.27
CA ARG A 107 3.88 -25.41 -2.58
C ARG A 107 5.20 -25.75 -3.23
#